data_AF-A0A7S7SL88-F1
#
_entry.id   AF-A0A7S7SL88-F1
#
_cell.length_a   1.000
_cell.length_b   1.000
_cell.length_c   1.000
_cell.angle_alpha   90.00
_cell.angle_beta   90.00
_cell.angle_gamma   90.00
#
_symmetry.space_group_name_H-M   'P 1'
#
loop_
_entity.id
_entity.type
_entity.pdbx_description
1 polymer ?
#
loop_
_entity_poly.entity_id
_entity_poly.type
_entity_poly.pdbx_seq_one_letter_code
_entity_poly.pdbx_strand_id
1 'polypeptide(L)'
;MRNNADIYTRLVPVVSLSKMLTRRAALASAFAPAVLKAAPARPNVIFILTDDQGYGDVSLHGNPNLRTPNMDAIAQQGVQFTRFHVMPVCSPTRSCLMTGRYNYRTGVVDTYLGRSMMHSSEVTVAESLAAAGYQTGLFGKWHLGDNYPLRAMDQGFQTALTLRGGGLAQPASPPNTGYFDPPLELNGRRAIRKGYCSDIFFDEALQFIEKNRRKPFFTYISTNAPHTPLEIKEEWAEPYRKAGLDDTTARIYGMVANLDSNIGRLMEHLRRLNLEQNTLLWFMTDNGPQQPRFNAGLRGLKTTPYEGGIRVPSFLRWPAKIQPGTKDARIAAHIDFLPTVLDACGVPPPKDHKIDGRSLLAPPVERSLYFQWHRGDAPEAFRNCAVLTDRWKLVGTDKREPELYDLPNDPGESKNLAAAEPAIARKLRYQYDAWFADVSAERGYAPPRIFVGTPHENPVILSRQDWRGPQASWNADGLGHYEIDVRSTTTFEVTLRFPPTTQDATAILTCGSVRQEVPVPAGATQVVLSKVVLPQGPANIEGSLQLAGRRIGAHYLELRTGKPSAK
;
A
#
# COMPACT_ATOMS: atom_id res chain seq x y z
N MET A 1 -41.37 35.07 -68.13
CA MET A 1 -40.59 35.50 -69.31
C MET A 1 -39.46 34.50 -69.52
N ARG A 2 -39.37 33.98 -70.76
CA ARG A 2 -38.34 33.10 -71.37
C ARG A 2 -38.36 31.61 -70.92
N ASN A 3 -38.97 30.67 -71.68
CA ASN A 3 -38.55 30.01 -72.96
C ASN A 3 -37.30 29.12 -72.76
N ASN A 4 -37.15 27.87 -73.20
CA ASN A 4 -37.72 27.01 -74.25
C ASN A 4 -37.54 25.54 -73.77
N ALA A 5 -38.47 24.59 -73.94
CA ALA A 5 -38.79 23.80 -75.14
C ALA A 5 -37.61 23.00 -75.72
N ASP A 6 -37.64 21.67 -75.56
CA ASP A 6 -37.27 20.72 -76.63
C ASP A 6 -37.93 19.34 -76.42
N ILE A 7 -38.41 18.79 -77.55
CA ILE A 7 -39.26 17.60 -77.71
C ILE A 7 -38.58 16.67 -78.73
N TYR A 8 -38.94 15.36 -78.68
CA TYR A 8 -38.85 14.31 -79.73
C TYR A 8 -37.72 13.27 -79.51
N THR A 9 -37.90 11.93 -79.57
CA THR A 9 -39.02 11.05 -79.99
C THR A 9 -38.74 9.57 -79.65
N ARG A 10 -39.82 8.78 -79.40
CA ARG A 10 -40.11 7.37 -79.83
C ARG A 10 -39.41 6.17 -79.11
N LEU A 11 -40.01 5.00 -78.82
CA LEU A 11 -41.32 4.28 -79.01
C LEU A 11 -41.30 3.03 -78.07
N VAL A 12 -42.27 2.75 -77.16
CA VAL A 12 -43.52 1.90 -77.26
C VAL A 12 -43.30 0.38 -76.97
N PRO A 13 -44.27 -0.42 -76.42
CA PRO A 13 -45.26 -0.29 -75.32
C PRO A 13 -45.19 -1.51 -74.33
N VAL A 14 -46.07 -1.69 -73.32
CA VAL A 14 -47.24 -2.62 -73.35
C VAL A 14 -48.03 -2.45 -72.02
N VAL A 15 -49.32 -2.07 -72.13
CA VAL A 15 -50.56 -2.63 -71.49
C VAL A 15 -50.51 -2.94 -69.96
N SER A 16 -51.44 -2.61 -69.06
CA SER A 16 -52.82 -2.07 -69.06
C SER A 16 -53.13 -1.58 -67.63
N LEU A 17 -54.08 -0.63 -67.55
CA LEU A 17 -54.80 -0.18 -66.35
C LEU A 17 -55.34 -1.35 -65.50
N SER A 18 -55.30 -1.18 -64.17
CA SER A 18 -56.42 -1.51 -63.27
C SER A 18 -56.31 -0.70 -61.97
N LYS A 19 -57.30 0.15 -61.73
CA LYS A 19 -57.57 0.81 -60.45
C LYS A 19 -58.41 -0.12 -59.56
N MET A 20 -58.21 0.05 -58.25
CA MET A 20 -59.13 -0.23 -57.13
C MET A 20 -59.42 -1.70 -56.80
N LEU A 21 -58.97 -2.16 -55.62
CA LEU A 21 -59.79 -2.22 -54.40
C LEU A 21 -59.00 -2.86 -53.24
N THR A 22 -59.00 -2.16 -52.11
CA THR A 22 -58.75 -2.59 -50.72
C THR A 22 -58.57 -4.08 -50.40
N ARG A 23 -57.45 -4.42 -49.74
CA ARG A 23 -57.44 -5.35 -48.58
C ARG A 23 -56.18 -5.12 -47.73
N ARG A 24 -56.41 -4.91 -46.42
CA ARG A 24 -55.40 -4.74 -45.38
C ARG A 24 -54.46 -5.94 -45.35
N ALA A 25 -53.16 -5.71 -45.54
CA ALA A 25 -52.12 -6.64 -45.13
C ALA A 25 -51.33 -5.96 -44.00
N ALA A 26 -51.49 -6.48 -42.78
CA ALA A 26 -50.67 -6.08 -41.65
C ALA A 26 -49.23 -6.52 -41.92
N LEU A 27 -48.32 -5.57 -42.21
CA LEU A 27 -46.89 -5.81 -42.03
C LEU A 27 -46.62 -5.79 -40.52
N ALA A 28 -46.63 -6.97 -39.91
CA ALA A 28 -45.97 -7.18 -38.63
C ALA A 28 -44.46 -7.05 -38.88
N SER A 29 -43.93 -5.83 -38.76
CA SER A 29 -42.49 -5.61 -38.67
C SER A 29 -42.02 -6.25 -37.37
N ALA A 30 -41.38 -7.41 -37.47
CA ALA A 30 -40.70 -8.05 -36.35
C ALA A 30 -39.53 -7.15 -35.90
N PHE A 31 -39.82 -6.22 -35.00
CA PHE A 31 -38.78 -5.59 -34.17
C PHE A 31 -38.26 -6.69 -33.23
N ALA A 32 -37.23 -7.42 -33.67
CA ALA A 32 -36.39 -8.13 -32.73
C ALA A 32 -35.80 -7.08 -31.78
N PRO A 33 -36.05 -7.15 -30.46
CA PRO A 33 -35.42 -6.22 -29.54
C PRO A 33 -33.92 -6.42 -29.69
N ALA A 34 -33.22 -5.35 -30.06
CA ALA A 34 -31.77 -5.33 -29.97
C ALA A 34 -31.44 -5.64 -28.51
N VAL A 35 -30.94 -6.86 -28.27
CA VAL A 35 -30.38 -7.23 -26.97
C VAL A 35 -29.20 -6.28 -26.79
N LEU A 36 -29.44 -5.20 -26.03
CA LEU A 36 -28.39 -4.34 -25.51
C LEU A 36 -27.41 -5.28 -24.81
N LYS A 37 -26.28 -5.56 -25.47
CA LYS A 37 -25.19 -6.33 -24.91
C LYS A 37 -24.76 -5.53 -23.69
N ALA A 38 -25.18 -5.97 -22.50
CA ALA A 38 -24.82 -5.33 -21.25
C ALA A 38 -23.30 -5.12 -21.27
N ALA A 39 -22.85 -3.90 -20.97
CA ALA A 39 -21.43 -3.64 -20.83
C ALA A 39 -20.85 -4.72 -19.91
N PRO A 40 -19.73 -5.37 -20.30
CA PRO A 40 -19.18 -6.45 -19.50
C PRO A 40 -19.01 -5.96 -18.07
N ALA A 41 -19.57 -6.70 -17.10
CA ALA A 41 -19.55 -6.31 -15.71
C ALA A 41 -18.10 -6.10 -15.28
N ARG A 42 -17.78 -4.90 -14.75
CA ARG A 42 -16.45 -4.61 -14.25
C ARG A 42 -16.08 -5.62 -13.15
N PRO A 43 -14.82 -6.12 -13.09
CA PRO A 43 -14.44 -7.10 -12.10
C PRO A 43 -14.40 -6.49 -10.70
N ASN A 44 -14.63 -7.33 -9.68
CA ASN A 44 -14.19 -6.99 -8.34
C ASN A 44 -12.68 -7.11 -8.25
N VAL A 45 -12.06 -6.35 -7.36
CA VAL A 45 -10.62 -6.37 -7.11
C VAL A 45 -10.39 -6.71 -5.66
N ILE A 46 -9.58 -7.73 -5.39
CA ILE A 46 -9.12 -8.07 -4.05
C ILE A 46 -7.60 -8.13 -4.10
N PHE A 47 -6.96 -7.35 -3.25
CA PHE A 47 -5.52 -7.33 -3.12
C PHE A 47 -5.12 -7.73 -1.70
N ILE A 48 -4.24 -8.72 -1.59
CA ILE A 48 -3.70 -9.20 -0.32
C ILE A 48 -2.22 -8.85 -0.27
N LEU A 49 -1.83 -8.14 0.79
CA LEU A 49 -0.44 -7.79 1.08
C LEU A 49 -0.07 -8.26 2.48
N THR A 50 0.89 -9.19 2.58
CA THR A 50 1.51 -9.59 3.84
C THR A 50 2.77 -8.78 4.11
N ASP A 51 3.28 -8.82 5.35
CA ASP A 51 4.33 -7.94 5.87
C ASP A 51 5.52 -8.75 6.38
N ASP A 52 6.69 -8.56 5.79
CA ASP A 52 7.93 -9.32 6.09
C ASP A 52 7.87 -10.83 5.78
N GLN A 53 6.91 -11.29 4.98
CA GLN A 53 6.91 -12.64 4.43
C GLN A 53 7.94 -12.72 3.30
N GLY A 54 8.88 -13.67 3.37
CA GLY A 54 9.95 -13.82 2.38
C GLY A 54 9.55 -14.61 1.14
N TYR A 55 10.42 -14.61 0.12
CA TYR A 55 10.20 -15.40 -1.09
C TYR A 55 10.06 -16.88 -0.79
N GLY A 56 10.87 -17.40 0.13
CA GLY A 56 10.81 -18.80 0.55
C GLY A 56 9.65 -19.17 1.46
N ASP A 57 8.84 -18.22 1.95
CA ASP A 57 7.73 -18.49 2.87
C ASP A 57 6.44 -18.90 2.13
N VAL A 58 6.58 -19.71 1.08
CA VAL A 58 5.49 -20.29 0.28
C VAL A 58 5.90 -21.70 -0.13
N SER A 59 5.02 -22.70 0.01
CA SER A 59 5.35 -24.09 -0.33
C SER A 59 5.70 -24.27 -1.81
N LEU A 60 5.02 -23.56 -2.72
CA LEU A 60 5.33 -23.57 -4.16
C LEU A 60 6.79 -23.17 -4.49
N HIS A 61 7.45 -22.43 -3.61
CA HIS A 61 8.83 -21.98 -3.78
C HIS A 61 9.87 -22.96 -3.18
N GLY A 62 9.44 -24.18 -2.86
CA GLY A 62 10.33 -25.26 -2.43
C GLY A 62 10.61 -25.29 -0.93
N ASN A 63 9.82 -24.58 -0.11
CA ASN A 63 9.97 -24.66 1.34
C ASN A 63 9.70 -26.10 1.82
N PRO A 64 10.65 -26.76 2.51
CA PRO A 64 10.48 -28.15 2.91
C PRO A 64 9.54 -28.32 4.11
N ASN A 65 9.34 -27.26 4.91
CA ASN A 65 8.65 -27.33 6.20
C ASN A 65 7.28 -26.64 6.19
N LEU A 66 7.16 -25.51 5.50
CA LEU A 66 5.93 -24.73 5.43
C LEU A 66 4.98 -25.27 4.36
N ARG A 67 3.67 -25.28 4.65
CA ARG A 67 2.60 -25.59 3.70
C ARG A 67 1.66 -24.40 3.56
N THR A 68 1.45 -23.95 2.33
CA THR A 68 0.55 -22.82 1.99
C THR A 68 -0.41 -23.21 0.85
N PRO A 69 -1.27 -24.22 1.05
CA PRO A 69 -2.11 -24.75 -0.03
C PRO A 69 -3.03 -23.69 -0.66
N ASN A 70 -3.46 -22.68 0.09
CA ASN A 70 -4.37 -21.66 -0.43
C ASN A 70 -3.64 -20.59 -1.23
N MET A 71 -2.46 -20.15 -0.79
CA MET A 71 -1.59 -19.29 -1.60
C MET A 71 -1.14 -20.01 -2.88
N ASP A 72 -0.75 -21.28 -2.77
CA ASP A 72 -0.40 -22.13 -3.91
C ASP A 72 -1.58 -22.26 -4.89
N ALA A 73 -2.81 -22.38 -4.39
CA ALA A 73 -4.01 -22.44 -5.20
C ALA A 73 -4.26 -21.14 -5.99
N ILE A 74 -3.94 -19.94 -5.45
CA ILE A 74 -4.03 -18.69 -6.21
C ILE A 74 -3.13 -18.76 -7.44
N ALA A 75 -1.88 -19.21 -7.26
CA ALA A 75 -0.93 -19.38 -8.36
C ALA A 75 -1.37 -20.44 -9.37
N GLN A 76 -1.76 -21.62 -8.89
CA GLN A 76 -2.16 -22.76 -9.74
C GLN A 76 -3.45 -22.48 -10.52
N GLN A 77 -4.37 -21.68 -9.97
CA GLN A 77 -5.63 -21.32 -10.64
C GLN A 77 -5.52 -20.00 -11.42
N GLY A 78 -4.34 -19.40 -11.48
CA GLY A 78 -4.09 -18.12 -12.12
C GLY A 78 -2.70 -18.07 -12.74
N VAL A 79 -2.02 -16.94 -12.50
CA VAL A 79 -0.65 -16.68 -12.93
C VAL A 79 0.27 -16.49 -11.73
N GLN A 80 1.45 -17.09 -11.80
CA GLN A 80 2.59 -16.81 -10.94
C GLN A 80 3.56 -15.87 -11.67
N PHE A 81 3.82 -14.69 -11.10
CA PHE A 81 4.93 -13.83 -11.53
C PHE A 81 6.20 -14.31 -10.84
N THR A 82 7.04 -15.04 -11.58
CA THR A 82 8.24 -15.66 -11.00
C THR A 82 9.33 -14.64 -10.69
N ARG A 83 9.30 -13.44 -11.29
CA ARG A 83 10.27 -12.36 -11.11
C ARG A 83 9.55 -11.04 -10.78
N PHE A 84 8.86 -11.04 -9.65
CA PHE A 84 8.15 -9.86 -9.14
C PHE A 84 8.93 -9.18 -8.00
N HIS A 85 9.05 -7.85 -8.07
CA HIS A 85 9.95 -7.10 -7.20
C HIS A 85 9.30 -5.90 -6.50
N VAL A 86 9.78 -5.64 -5.29
CA VAL A 86 9.32 -4.61 -4.35
C VAL A 86 10.47 -3.77 -3.83
N MET A 87 10.18 -2.66 -3.14
CA MET A 87 11.21 -1.98 -2.36
C MET A 87 11.63 -2.86 -1.19
N PRO A 88 12.86 -2.70 -0.65
CA PRO A 88 13.36 -3.59 0.40
C PRO A 88 12.72 -3.33 1.78
N VAL A 89 11.72 -2.46 1.86
CA VAL A 89 10.96 -2.10 3.07
C VAL A 89 9.51 -1.69 2.76
N CYS A 90 8.65 -1.79 3.78
CA CYS A 90 7.21 -1.71 3.68
C CYS A 90 6.61 -0.37 3.18
N SER A 91 6.89 0.78 3.80
CA SER A 91 6.23 2.06 3.40
C SER A 91 6.55 2.47 1.96
N PRO A 92 7.83 2.45 1.51
CA PRO A 92 8.16 2.62 0.09
C PRO A 92 7.36 1.71 -0.83
N THR A 93 7.30 0.39 -0.56
CA THR A 93 6.48 -0.54 -1.38
C THR A 93 5.01 -0.14 -1.39
N ARG A 94 4.43 0.21 -0.25
CA ARG A 94 3.00 0.57 -0.12
C ARG A 94 2.68 1.85 -0.90
N SER A 95 3.55 2.87 -0.82
CA SER A 95 3.37 4.12 -1.56
C SER A 95 3.39 3.88 -3.07
N CYS A 96 4.35 3.09 -3.54
CA CYS A 96 4.48 2.72 -4.94
C CYS A 96 3.32 1.88 -5.45
N LEU A 97 2.86 0.92 -4.65
CA LEU A 97 1.70 0.09 -4.94
C LEU A 97 0.45 0.94 -5.13
N MET A 98 0.18 1.86 -4.20
CA MET A 98 -1.03 2.67 -4.22
C MET A 98 -1.06 3.66 -5.39
N THR A 99 0.10 4.12 -5.87
CA THR A 99 0.20 5.25 -6.81
C THR A 99 0.73 4.85 -8.20
N GLY A 100 1.28 3.65 -8.35
CA GLY A 100 1.98 3.22 -9.57
C GLY A 100 3.26 4.01 -9.86
N ARG A 101 3.80 4.71 -8.87
CA ARG A 101 4.93 5.66 -8.96
C ARG A 101 6.04 5.25 -8.02
N TYR A 102 7.28 5.58 -8.33
CA TYR A 102 8.37 5.33 -7.38
C TYR A 102 8.22 6.19 -6.12
N ASN A 103 8.55 5.61 -4.96
CA ASN A 103 8.30 6.17 -3.63
C ASN A 103 8.89 7.56 -3.42
N TYR A 104 10.04 7.87 -4.02
CA TYR A 104 10.65 9.20 -3.96
C TYR A 104 9.77 10.29 -4.58
N ARG A 105 8.98 9.97 -5.61
CA ARG A 105 7.97 10.87 -6.15
C ARG A 105 6.79 11.07 -5.20
N THR A 106 6.59 10.21 -4.21
CA THR A 106 5.42 10.27 -3.30
C THR A 106 5.73 10.98 -1.98
N GLY A 107 7.02 11.26 -1.72
CA GLY A 107 7.55 11.77 -0.45
C GLY A 107 7.95 10.69 0.55
N VAL A 108 7.61 9.42 0.29
CA VAL A 108 7.98 8.30 1.16
C VAL A 108 9.42 7.89 0.90
N VAL A 109 10.30 8.13 1.87
CA VAL A 109 11.73 7.80 1.77
C VAL A 109 12.17 6.71 2.75
N ASP A 110 11.44 6.51 3.86
CA ASP A 110 11.77 5.55 4.91
C ASP A 110 10.51 5.12 5.69
N THR A 111 10.63 4.30 6.74
CA THR A 111 9.47 3.65 7.42
C THR A 111 9.01 4.32 8.71
N TYR A 112 9.67 5.40 9.15
CA TYR A 112 9.42 6.05 10.43
C TYR A 112 10.01 7.46 10.50
N LEU A 113 9.73 8.16 11.60
CA LEU A 113 10.09 9.55 11.85
C LEU A 113 9.57 10.45 10.72
N GLY A 114 8.28 10.30 10.39
CA GLY A 114 7.56 11.08 9.40
C GLY A 114 7.91 10.76 7.94
N ARG A 115 8.95 9.95 7.70
CA ARG A 115 9.40 9.58 6.35
C ARG A 115 8.56 8.51 5.67
N SER A 116 7.62 7.90 6.41
CA SER A 116 6.63 6.96 5.89
C SER A 116 5.39 7.65 5.31
N MET A 117 5.25 8.96 5.50
CA MET A 117 4.04 9.69 5.13
C MET A 117 4.02 10.00 3.63
N MET A 118 2.95 9.59 2.95
CA MET A 118 2.72 9.88 1.54
C MET A 118 2.05 11.24 1.38
N HIS A 119 2.49 12.07 0.43
CA HIS A 119 1.83 13.35 0.14
C HIS A 119 0.37 13.12 -0.29
N SER A 120 -0.55 13.88 0.29
CA SER A 120 -1.99 13.77 0.00
C SER A 120 -2.39 14.20 -1.41
N SER A 121 -1.47 14.82 -2.16
CA SER A 121 -1.69 15.16 -3.56
C SER A 121 -1.54 13.96 -4.50
N GLU A 122 -0.92 12.86 -4.05
CA GLU A 122 -0.85 11.64 -4.85
C GLU A 122 -2.27 11.10 -5.09
N VAL A 123 -2.48 10.50 -6.26
CA VAL A 123 -3.75 9.84 -6.57
C VAL A 123 -3.58 8.33 -6.45
N THR A 124 -4.29 7.74 -5.52
CA THR A 124 -4.26 6.30 -5.26
C THR A 124 -5.17 5.51 -6.20
N VAL A 125 -4.89 4.21 -6.30
CA VAL A 125 -5.78 3.23 -6.93
C VAL A 125 -7.16 3.21 -6.27
N ALA A 126 -7.25 3.42 -4.95
CA ALA A 126 -8.52 3.48 -4.24
C ALA A 126 -9.34 4.71 -4.65
N GLU A 127 -8.73 5.89 -4.75
CA GLU A 127 -9.41 7.10 -5.23
C GLU A 127 -9.86 6.96 -6.68
N SER A 128 -9.00 6.40 -7.55
CA SER A 128 -9.32 6.16 -8.95
C SER A 128 -10.52 5.22 -9.12
N LEU A 129 -10.55 4.12 -8.37
CA LEU A 129 -11.65 3.15 -8.40
C LEU A 129 -12.92 3.72 -7.74
N ALA A 130 -12.79 4.44 -6.63
CA ALA A 130 -13.89 5.12 -5.96
C ALA A 130 -14.58 6.12 -6.88
N ALA A 131 -13.81 6.95 -7.58
CA ALA A 131 -14.33 7.88 -8.59
C ALA A 131 -15.04 7.16 -9.75
N ALA A 132 -14.61 5.93 -10.06
CA ALA A 132 -15.28 5.06 -11.03
C ALA A 132 -16.50 4.30 -10.49
N GLY A 133 -16.89 4.51 -9.22
CA GLY A 133 -18.08 3.94 -8.59
C GLY A 133 -17.84 2.63 -7.82
N TYR A 134 -16.59 2.23 -7.59
CA TYR A 134 -16.27 1.08 -6.73
C TYR A 134 -16.56 1.40 -5.27
N GLN A 135 -16.95 0.37 -4.52
CA GLN A 135 -16.87 0.39 -3.07
C GLN A 135 -15.46 -0.02 -2.67
N THR A 136 -14.75 0.77 -1.88
CA THR A 136 -13.36 0.48 -1.51
C THR A 136 -13.21 0.29 0.00
N GLY A 137 -12.48 -0.77 0.37
CA GLY A 137 -12.27 -1.22 1.73
C GLY A 137 -10.80 -1.54 1.99
N LEU A 138 -10.25 -1.06 3.10
CA LEU A 138 -8.93 -1.43 3.62
C LEU A 138 -9.08 -2.11 4.98
N PHE A 139 -8.41 -3.25 5.15
CA PHE A 139 -8.41 -4.02 6.38
C PHE A 139 -6.97 -4.40 6.73
N GLY A 140 -6.35 -3.66 7.65
CA GLY A 140 -4.97 -3.89 8.08
C GLY A 140 -4.08 -2.65 8.18
N LYS A 141 -2.81 -2.84 7.86
CA LYS A 141 -1.75 -1.83 7.90
C LYS A 141 -1.88 -0.87 6.71
N TRP A 142 -1.97 0.43 7.01
CA TRP A 142 -1.88 1.49 6.00
C TRP A 142 -0.43 1.96 5.82
N HIS A 143 0.15 2.51 6.90
CA HIS A 143 1.56 2.93 7.00
C HIS A 143 2.00 3.99 5.97
N LEU A 144 1.06 4.84 5.56
CA LEU A 144 1.29 6.00 4.68
C LEU A 144 0.85 7.34 5.31
N GLY A 145 0.60 7.35 6.62
CA GLY A 145 0.18 8.50 7.41
C GLY A 145 -1.03 8.18 8.30
N ASP A 146 -0.95 8.54 9.59
CA ASP A 146 -1.99 8.21 10.58
C ASP A 146 -2.98 9.36 10.84
N ASN A 147 -2.70 10.54 10.29
CA ASN A 147 -3.49 11.75 10.53
C ASN A 147 -3.93 12.41 9.22
N TYR A 148 -4.99 13.22 9.30
CA TYR A 148 -5.52 14.00 8.19
C TYR A 148 -4.43 14.94 7.62
N PRO A 149 -4.30 15.06 6.28
CA PRO A 149 -5.12 14.46 5.21
C PRO A 149 -4.58 13.14 4.62
N LEU A 150 -3.84 12.36 5.41
CA LEU A 150 -3.00 11.25 4.92
C LEU A 150 -3.59 9.86 5.23
N ARG A 151 -4.68 9.78 6.00
CA ARG A 151 -5.26 8.50 6.43
C ARG A 151 -5.85 7.77 5.24
N ALA A 152 -5.97 6.45 5.33
CA ALA A 152 -6.57 5.65 4.26
C ALA A 152 -7.98 6.15 3.85
N MET A 153 -8.78 6.60 4.81
CA MET A 153 -10.11 7.17 4.55
C MET A 153 -10.10 8.53 3.83
N ASP A 154 -8.98 9.24 3.90
CA ASP A 154 -8.75 10.48 3.15
C ASP A 154 -8.16 10.19 1.76
N GLN A 155 -7.68 8.97 1.54
CA GLN A 155 -6.99 8.48 0.34
C GLN A 155 -7.82 7.40 -0.37
N GLY A 156 -9.12 7.67 -0.47
CA GLY A 156 -10.05 6.89 -1.30
C GLY A 156 -10.77 5.73 -0.62
N PHE A 157 -10.31 5.21 0.52
CA PHE A 157 -10.95 4.07 1.19
C PHE A 157 -12.22 4.48 1.96
N GLN A 158 -13.41 4.10 1.49
CA GLN A 158 -14.65 4.45 2.20
C GLN A 158 -14.86 3.66 3.50
N THR A 159 -14.28 2.46 3.58
CA THR A 159 -14.21 1.67 4.82
C THR A 159 -12.74 1.33 5.09
N ALA A 160 -12.21 1.80 6.20
CA ALA A 160 -10.83 1.54 6.59
C ALA A 160 -10.81 1.06 8.05
N LEU A 161 -10.55 -0.22 8.26
CA LEU A 161 -10.19 -0.76 9.56
C LEU A 161 -8.68 -0.89 9.63
N THR A 162 -8.03 -0.01 10.37
CA THR A 162 -6.57 0.13 10.36
C THR A 162 -5.95 0.02 11.74
N LEU A 163 -4.72 -0.51 11.79
CA LEU A 163 -3.77 -0.19 12.86
C LEU A 163 -3.01 1.09 12.51
N ARG A 164 -2.45 1.76 13.52
CA ARG A 164 -1.58 2.94 13.35
C ARG A 164 -0.11 2.57 13.17
N GLY A 165 0.64 3.41 12.48
CA GLY A 165 2.08 3.28 12.27
C GLY A 165 2.47 2.09 11.38
N GLY A 166 3.69 1.59 11.59
CA GLY A 166 4.25 0.49 10.81
C GLY A 166 3.94 -0.91 11.30
N GLY A 167 3.19 -1.05 12.40
CA GLY A 167 2.91 -2.33 13.04
C GLY A 167 2.47 -2.14 14.49
N LEU A 168 2.11 -3.25 15.12
CA LEU A 168 1.72 -3.29 16.54
C LEU A 168 2.96 -3.22 17.44
N ALA A 169 2.78 -2.81 18.70
CA ALA A 169 3.87 -2.58 19.65
C ALA A 169 4.93 -1.57 19.19
N GLN A 170 4.59 -0.70 18.23
CA GLN A 170 5.43 0.42 17.76
C GLN A 170 4.93 1.75 18.36
N PRO A 171 5.64 2.88 18.20
CA PRO A 171 5.30 4.11 18.93
C PRO A 171 3.96 4.77 18.59
N ALA A 172 3.30 4.35 17.51
CA ALA A 172 1.93 4.76 17.20
C ALA A 172 0.87 3.90 17.90
N SER A 173 1.26 2.74 18.43
CA SER A 173 0.41 1.82 19.16
C SER A 173 0.41 2.12 20.66
N PRO A 174 -0.73 2.03 21.35
CA PRO A 174 -0.76 2.05 22.80
C PRO A 174 0.21 1.02 23.41
N PRO A 175 0.82 1.30 24.58
CA PRO A 175 1.71 0.36 25.25
C PRO A 175 1.04 -1.00 25.51
N ASN A 176 1.85 -2.07 25.56
CA ASN A 176 1.42 -3.45 25.86
C ASN A 176 0.32 -3.97 24.92
N THR A 177 0.40 -3.60 23.64
CA THR A 177 -0.49 -4.10 22.59
C THR A 177 0.26 -5.08 21.70
N GLY A 178 -0.48 -6.04 21.16
CA GLY A 178 0.06 -7.12 20.33
C GLY A 178 -1.00 -7.61 19.35
N TYR A 179 -0.79 -8.79 18.79
CA TYR A 179 -1.65 -9.35 17.76
C TYR A 179 -3.01 -9.82 18.27
N PHE A 180 -3.17 -9.99 19.59
CA PHE A 180 -4.43 -10.38 20.19
C PHE A 180 -5.14 -9.16 20.77
N ASP A 181 -6.43 -9.03 20.46
CA ASP A 181 -7.28 -7.89 20.80
C ASP A 181 -6.65 -6.53 20.42
N PRO A 182 -6.22 -6.36 19.15
CA PRO A 182 -5.39 -5.24 18.73
C PRO A 182 -6.13 -3.88 18.81
N PRO A 183 -5.40 -2.78 19.07
CA PRO A 183 -5.93 -1.43 19.01
C PRO A 183 -6.16 -0.99 17.56
N LEU A 184 -7.39 -1.14 17.07
CA LEU A 184 -7.76 -0.78 15.69
C LEU A 184 -8.60 0.49 15.64
N GLU A 185 -8.64 1.11 14.47
CA GLU A 185 -9.51 2.24 14.14
C GLU A 185 -10.36 1.91 12.92
N LEU A 186 -11.68 2.08 13.02
CA LEU A 186 -12.61 2.03 11.90
C LEU A 186 -12.97 3.47 11.49
N ASN A 187 -12.55 3.89 10.30
CA ASN A 187 -12.75 5.24 9.78
C ASN A 187 -12.35 6.33 10.80
N GLY A 188 -11.13 6.20 11.35
CA GLY A 188 -10.54 7.16 12.29
C GLY A 188 -11.14 7.14 13.70
N ARG A 189 -11.99 6.16 14.02
CA ARG A 189 -12.56 5.97 15.36
C ARG A 189 -12.11 4.66 15.94
N ARG A 190 -11.71 4.65 17.22
CA ARG A 190 -11.34 3.44 17.94
C ARG A 190 -12.39 2.34 17.75
N ALA A 191 -11.93 1.17 17.31
CA ALA A 191 -12.73 -0.01 17.05
C ALA A 191 -12.25 -1.14 17.96
N ILE A 192 -13.13 -1.59 18.87
CA ILE A 192 -12.85 -2.75 19.71
C ILE A 192 -13.15 -4.01 18.89
N ARG A 193 -12.14 -4.86 18.72
CA ARG A 193 -12.25 -6.18 18.10
C ARG A 193 -11.53 -7.18 18.99
N LYS A 194 -12.09 -8.38 19.10
CA LYS A 194 -11.51 -9.48 19.88
C LYS A 194 -10.96 -10.54 18.95
N GLY A 195 -9.86 -11.17 19.34
CA GLY A 195 -9.22 -12.24 18.59
C GLY A 195 -7.90 -11.81 17.95
N TYR A 196 -7.44 -12.63 17.00
CA TYR A 196 -6.15 -12.45 16.35
C TYR A 196 -6.24 -11.46 15.18
N CYS A 197 -5.24 -10.58 15.05
CA CYS A 197 -5.23 -9.45 14.13
C CYS A 197 -5.54 -9.85 12.68
N SER A 198 -4.86 -10.89 12.16
CA SER A 198 -5.09 -11.38 10.80
C SER A 198 -6.52 -11.91 10.60
N ASP A 199 -7.04 -12.67 11.57
CA ASP A 199 -8.41 -13.20 11.50
C ASP A 199 -9.43 -12.06 11.46
N ILE A 200 -9.24 -11.02 12.28
CA ILE A 200 -10.10 -9.83 12.33
C ILE A 200 -10.14 -9.11 10.97
N PHE A 201 -8.98 -8.90 10.34
CA PHE A 201 -8.91 -8.23 9.04
C PHE A 201 -9.62 -9.01 7.93
N PHE A 202 -9.45 -10.33 7.91
CA PHE A 202 -10.18 -11.16 6.96
C PHE A 202 -11.68 -11.17 7.26
N ASP A 203 -12.10 -11.30 8.52
CA ASP A 203 -13.53 -11.27 8.89
C ASP A 203 -14.23 -10.00 8.41
N GLU A 204 -13.58 -8.85 8.58
CA GLU A 204 -14.10 -7.54 8.17
C GLU A 204 -14.11 -7.39 6.64
N ALA A 205 -13.07 -7.91 5.97
CA ALA A 205 -13.04 -7.96 4.51
C ALA A 205 -14.18 -8.84 3.94
N LEU A 206 -14.46 -10.00 4.55
CA LEU A 206 -15.56 -10.88 4.15
C LEU A 206 -16.91 -10.19 4.34
N GLN A 207 -17.13 -9.51 5.46
CA GLN A 207 -18.35 -8.74 5.71
C GLN A 207 -18.52 -7.61 4.68
N PHE A 208 -17.44 -6.90 4.35
CA PHE A 208 -17.44 -5.86 3.34
C PHE A 208 -17.77 -6.42 1.95
N ILE A 209 -17.17 -7.54 1.55
CA ILE A 209 -17.46 -8.22 0.28
C ILE A 209 -18.94 -8.63 0.23
N GLU A 210 -19.46 -9.26 1.28
CA GLU A 210 -20.86 -9.70 1.31
C GLU A 210 -21.85 -8.53 1.23
N LYS A 211 -21.58 -7.44 1.96
CA LYS A 211 -22.37 -6.21 1.91
C LYS A 211 -22.38 -5.58 0.51
N ASN A 212 -21.26 -5.66 -0.21
CA ASN A 212 -21.08 -5.00 -1.50
C ASN A 212 -21.22 -5.92 -2.72
N ARG A 213 -21.58 -7.20 -2.56
CA ARG A 213 -21.66 -8.22 -3.64
C ARG A 213 -22.47 -7.87 -4.89
N ARG A 214 -23.27 -6.79 -4.86
CA ARG A 214 -24.07 -6.29 -5.99
C ARG A 214 -23.46 -5.06 -6.68
N LYS A 215 -22.32 -4.57 -6.21
CA LYS A 215 -21.57 -3.44 -6.76
C LYS A 215 -20.11 -3.89 -6.96
N PRO A 216 -19.38 -3.31 -7.93
CA PRO A 216 -17.94 -3.55 -8.01
C PRO A 216 -17.26 -3.03 -6.73
N PHE A 217 -16.31 -3.79 -6.20
CA PHE A 217 -15.56 -3.42 -5.02
C PHE A 217 -14.06 -3.61 -5.17
N PHE A 218 -13.30 -2.83 -4.40
CA PHE A 218 -11.87 -2.98 -4.20
C PHE A 218 -11.61 -3.25 -2.72
N THR A 219 -11.09 -4.44 -2.42
CA THR A 219 -10.79 -4.87 -1.05
C THR A 219 -9.28 -5.03 -0.90
N TYR A 220 -8.66 -4.19 -0.08
CA TYR A 220 -7.24 -4.25 0.26
C TYR A 220 -7.07 -4.87 1.65
N ILE A 221 -6.63 -6.13 1.69
CA ILE A 221 -6.33 -6.87 2.92
C ILE A 221 -4.82 -6.78 3.15
N SER A 222 -4.41 -5.91 4.07
CA SER A 222 -3.01 -5.53 4.25
C SER A 222 -2.49 -5.95 5.61
N THR A 223 -2.40 -7.26 5.86
CA THR A 223 -2.06 -7.79 7.18
C THR A 223 -0.66 -7.36 7.62
N ASN A 224 -0.48 -7.12 8.93
CA ASN A 224 0.85 -6.91 9.50
C ASN A 224 1.62 -8.21 9.78
N ALA A 225 1.00 -9.39 9.63
CA ALA A 225 1.70 -10.66 9.76
C ALA A 225 2.56 -10.98 8.50
N PRO A 226 3.69 -11.70 8.65
CA PRO A 226 4.32 -12.17 9.91
C PRO A 226 5.31 -11.19 10.59
N HIS A 227 5.17 -9.86 10.44
CA HIS A 227 6.06 -8.88 11.08
C HIS A 227 6.08 -9.01 12.61
N THR A 228 7.19 -8.66 13.24
CA THR A 228 7.32 -8.58 14.70
C THR A 228 6.26 -7.67 15.36
N PRO A 229 5.85 -7.95 16.62
CA PRO A 229 6.22 -9.09 17.47
C PRO A 229 5.68 -10.44 16.95
N LEU A 230 6.41 -11.52 17.16
CA LEU A 230 6.06 -12.86 16.63
C LEU A 230 5.05 -13.58 17.52
N GLU A 231 3.82 -13.07 17.53
CA GLU A 231 2.73 -13.58 18.35
C GLU A 231 1.76 -14.41 17.51
N ILE A 232 1.51 -15.65 17.94
CA ILE A 232 0.55 -16.57 17.35
C ILE A 232 0.16 -17.62 18.39
N LYS A 233 -1.04 -18.22 18.28
CA LYS A 233 -1.42 -19.34 19.15
C LYS A 233 -0.49 -20.53 18.94
N GLU A 234 -0.19 -21.24 20.01
CA GLU A 234 0.76 -22.35 19.99
C GLU A 234 0.36 -23.48 19.04
N GLU A 235 -0.94 -23.71 18.81
CA GLU A 235 -1.44 -24.69 17.83
C GLU A 235 -0.90 -24.48 16.41
N TRP A 236 -0.56 -23.25 16.03
CA TRP A 236 0.01 -22.92 14.71
C TRP A 236 1.53 -23.08 14.68
N ALA A 237 2.23 -22.80 15.77
CA ALA A 237 3.70 -22.85 15.84
C ALA A 237 4.23 -24.25 16.18
N GLU A 238 3.50 -25.00 17.00
CA GLU A 238 3.92 -26.29 17.53
C GLU A 238 4.25 -27.36 16.47
N PRO A 239 3.51 -27.47 15.34
CA PRO A 239 3.90 -28.40 14.27
C PRO A 239 5.32 -28.15 13.74
N TYR A 240 5.71 -26.88 13.63
CA TYR A 240 7.03 -26.47 13.13
C TYR A 240 8.13 -26.70 14.17
N ARG A 241 7.84 -26.49 15.46
CA ARG A 241 8.80 -26.85 16.53
C ARG A 241 9.04 -28.35 16.58
N LYS A 242 7.98 -29.16 16.47
CA LYS A 242 8.09 -30.63 16.40
C LYS A 242 8.86 -31.11 15.17
N ALA A 243 8.86 -30.33 14.09
CA ALA A 243 9.69 -30.57 12.91
C ALA A 243 11.17 -30.13 13.09
N GLY A 244 11.56 -29.63 14.27
CA GLY A 244 12.94 -29.26 14.59
C GLY A 244 13.33 -27.82 14.22
N LEU A 245 12.36 -26.95 13.89
CA LEU A 245 12.63 -25.55 13.63
C LEU A 245 12.78 -24.75 14.93
N ASP A 246 13.62 -23.72 14.91
CA ASP A 246 13.76 -22.79 16.03
C ASP A 246 12.46 -22.01 16.29
N ASP A 247 12.28 -21.49 17.51
CA ASP A 247 11.02 -20.84 17.90
C ASP A 247 10.67 -19.61 17.04
N THR A 248 11.68 -18.86 16.56
CA THR A 248 11.46 -17.69 15.71
C THR A 248 10.85 -18.14 14.39
N THR A 249 11.49 -19.11 13.71
CA THR A 249 10.99 -19.66 12.45
C THR A 249 9.64 -20.36 12.64
N ALA A 250 9.47 -21.12 13.72
CA ALA A 250 8.22 -21.83 14.01
C ALA A 250 7.04 -20.87 14.21
N ARG A 251 7.23 -19.77 14.93
CA ARG A 251 6.20 -18.73 15.10
C ARG A 251 5.87 -18.04 13.79
N ILE A 252 6.89 -17.65 12.99
CA ILE A 252 6.69 -17.05 11.67
C ILE A 252 5.88 -17.98 10.76
N TYR A 253 6.25 -19.25 10.66
CA TYR A 253 5.53 -20.23 9.86
C TYR A 253 4.12 -20.50 10.39
N GLY A 254 3.92 -20.45 11.70
CA GLY A 254 2.58 -20.47 12.31
C GLY A 254 1.72 -19.28 11.87
N MET A 255 2.28 -18.07 11.86
CA MET A 255 1.59 -16.86 11.38
C MET A 255 1.25 -16.97 9.89
N VAL A 256 2.19 -17.47 9.06
CA VAL A 256 1.95 -17.67 7.61
C VAL A 256 0.91 -18.75 7.36
N ALA A 257 0.89 -19.83 8.14
CA ALA A 257 -0.14 -20.87 8.04
C ALA A 257 -1.54 -20.35 8.45
N ASN A 258 -1.62 -19.49 9.46
CA ASN A 258 -2.88 -18.80 9.81
C ASN A 258 -3.35 -17.87 8.66
N LEU A 259 -2.43 -17.11 8.05
CA LEU A 259 -2.74 -16.29 6.88
C LEU A 259 -3.25 -17.14 5.70
N ASP A 260 -2.58 -18.25 5.40
CA ASP A 260 -3.00 -19.17 4.34
C ASP A 260 -4.42 -19.73 4.59
N SER A 261 -4.71 -20.14 5.83
CA SER A 261 -6.06 -20.58 6.23
C SER A 261 -7.12 -19.49 5.98
N ASN A 262 -6.80 -18.24 6.33
CA ASN A 262 -7.68 -17.10 6.07
C ASN A 262 -7.89 -16.81 4.57
N ILE A 263 -6.86 -17.00 3.74
CA ILE A 263 -7.00 -16.96 2.28
C ILE A 263 -7.95 -18.05 1.78
N GLY A 264 -7.88 -19.26 2.36
CA GLY A 264 -8.83 -20.33 2.07
C GLY A 264 -10.28 -19.95 2.39
N ARG A 265 -10.51 -19.33 3.56
CA ARG A 265 -11.83 -18.80 3.96
C ARG A 265 -12.34 -17.77 2.96
N LEU A 266 -11.47 -16.87 2.48
CA LEU A 266 -11.81 -15.88 1.47
C LEU A 266 -12.20 -16.53 0.14
N MET A 267 -11.40 -17.46 -0.37
CA MET A 267 -11.70 -18.13 -1.65
C MET A 267 -13.01 -18.94 -1.58
N GLU A 268 -13.28 -19.63 -0.46
CA GLU A 268 -14.57 -20.30 -0.21
C GLU A 268 -15.72 -19.30 -0.19
N HIS A 269 -15.55 -18.16 0.48
CA HIS A 269 -16.58 -17.14 0.56
C HIS A 269 -16.92 -16.55 -0.82
N LEU A 270 -15.93 -16.33 -1.68
CA LEU A 270 -16.15 -15.89 -3.08
C LEU A 270 -16.92 -16.93 -3.90
N ARG A 271 -16.62 -18.22 -3.71
CA ARG A 271 -17.36 -19.34 -4.33
C ARG A 271 -18.82 -19.35 -3.88
N ARG A 272 -19.06 -19.30 -2.57
CA ARG A 272 -20.41 -19.26 -1.97
C ARG A 272 -21.25 -18.08 -2.50
N LEU A 273 -20.62 -16.94 -2.72
CA LEU A 273 -21.30 -15.73 -3.23
C LEU A 273 -21.38 -15.68 -4.77
N ASN A 274 -20.85 -16.68 -5.49
CA ASN A 274 -20.75 -16.69 -6.95
C ASN A 274 -20.00 -15.47 -7.53
N LEU A 275 -19.00 -14.96 -6.82
CA LEU A 275 -18.19 -13.80 -7.24
C LEU A 275 -16.86 -14.19 -7.88
N GLU A 276 -16.46 -15.45 -7.72
CA GLU A 276 -15.14 -15.97 -8.06
C GLU A 276 -14.72 -15.72 -9.52
N GLN A 277 -15.63 -15.92 -10.47
CA GLN A 277 -15.31 -15.87 -11.89
C GLN A 277 -14.84 -14.48 -12.34
N ASN A 278 -15.49 -13.43 -11.84
CA ASN A 278 -15.21 -12.04 -12.20
C ASN A 278 -14.62 -11.24 -11.03
N THR A 279 -13.71 -11.86 -10.29
CA THR A 279 -12.90 -11.20 -9.26
C THR A 279 -11.42 -11.39 -9.59
N LEU A 280 -10.69 -10.29 -9.69
CA LEU A 280 -9.24 -10.27 -9.74
C LEU A 280 -8.73 -10.35 -8.29
N LEU A 281 -8.21 -11.51 -7.90
CA LEU A 281 -7.56 -11.74 -6.60
C LEU A 281 -6.05 -11.76 -6.79
N TRP A 282 -5.34 -10.80 -6.21
CA TRP A 282 -3.89 -10.69 -6.32
C TRP A 282 -3.24 -10.67 -4.93
N PHE A 283 -2.33 -11.60 -4.71
CA PHE A 283 -1.53 -11.75 -3.50
C PHE A 283 -0.07 -11.35 -3.76
N MET A 284 0.55 -10.59 -2.85
CA MET A 284 2.00 -10.45 -2.73
C MET A 284 2.42 -10.11 -1.29
N THR A 285 3.73 -9.88 -1.06
CA THR A 285 4.31 -9.38 0.20
C THR A 285 5.07 -8.08 -0.05
N ASP A 286 5.26 -7.24 0.98
CA ASP A 286 5.78 -5.89 0.83
C ASP A 286 7.31 -5.78 0.74
N ASN A 287 8.05 -6.78 1.24
CA ASN A 287 9.51 -6.89 1.13
C ASN A 287 9.97 -8.32 1.45
N GLY A 288 11.28 -8.58 1.34
CA GLY A 288 11.90 -9.82 1.79
C GLY A 288 11.75 -10.07 3.30
N PRO A 289 12.23 -11.24 3.79
CA PRO A 289 12.04 -11.63 5.19
C PRO A 289 12.92 -10.80 6.13
N GLN A 290 12.41 -10.46 7.32
CA GLN A 290 13.19 -9.72 8.33
C GLN A 290 14.22 -10.59 9.06
N GLN A 291 13.84 -11.79 9.48
CA GLN A 291 14.70 -12.76 10.17
C GLN A 291 15.21 -13.83 9.20
N PRO A 292 16.46 -14.34 9.37
CA PRO A 292 16.98 -15.45 8.57
C PRO A 292 16.11 -16.71 8.68
N ARG A 293 15.77 -17.30 7.54
CA ARG A 293 15.05 -18.58 7.39
C ARG A 293 15.16 -19.05 5.94
N PHE A 294 14.45 -20.10 5.54
CA PHE A 294 14.46 -20.59 4.16
C PHE A 294 14.05 -19.46 3.19
N ASN A 295 14.96 -19.07 2.29
CA ASN A 295 14.74 -17.98 1.34
C ASN A 295 14.94 -18.42 -0.12
N ALA A 296 14.71 -19.71 -0.41
CA ALA A 296 14.80 -20.30 -1.75
C ALA A 296 16.15 -20.04 -2.48
N GLY A 297 17.25 -19.98 -1.74
CA GLY A 297 18.60 -19.72 -2.29
C GLY A 297 18.86 -18.27 -2.67
N LEU A 298 17.93 -17.33 -2.39
CA LEU A 298 18.12 -15.91 -2.66
C LEU A 298 18.96 -15.23 -1.58
N ARG A 299 19.83 -14.32 -2.00
CA ARG A 299 20.75 -13.58 -1.12
C ARG A 299 20.06 -12.37 -0.50
N GLY A 300 20.39 -12.06 0.75
CA GLY A 300 19.88 -10.89 1.44
C GLY A 300 18.49 -11.08 2.04
N LEU A 301 18.06 -10.05 2.75
CA LEU A 301 16.85 -9.98 3.59
C LEU A 301 16.19 -8.61 3.41
N LYS A 302 15.07 -8.36 4.09
CA LYS A 302 14.53 -7.01 4.28
C LYS A 302 15.66 -6.03 4.56
N THR A 303 15.54 -4.80 4.05
CA THR A 303 16.54 -3.72 4.06
C THR A 303 17.68 -3.81 3.03
N THR A 304 17.78 -4.90 2.25
CA THR A 304 18.86 -5.07 1.27
C THR A 304 18.34 -5.13 -0.18
N PRO A 305 19.11 -4.66 -1.18
CA PRO A 305 18.73 -4.64 -2.59
C PRO A 305 18.94 -5.98 -3.33
N TYR A 306 19.48 -6.98 -2.64
CA TYR A 306 19.66 -8.34 -3.18
C TYR A 306 18.30 -9.03 -3.38
N GLU A 307 18.23 -10.07 -4.22
CA GLU A 307 16.99 -10.77 -4.60
C GLU A 307 16.18 -11.19 -3.37
N GLY A 308 16.83 -11.65 -2.30
CA GLY A 308 16.16 -12.05 -1.07
C GLY A 308 15.52 -10.91 -0.30
N GLY A 309 15.88 -9.65 -0.57
CA GLY A 309 15.27 -8.45 0.03
C GLY A 309 14.19 -7.81 -0.84
N ILE A 310 14.26 -7.95 -2.16
CA ILE A 310 13.36 -7.26 -3.11
C ILE A 310 12.50 -8.17 -3.97
N ARG A 311 12.82 -9.46 -4.15
CA ARG A 311 11.98 -10.40 -4.92
C ARG A 311 10.99 -11.09 -3.98
N VAL A 312 9.73 -11.12 -4.37
CA VAL A 312 8.62 -11.57 -3.52
C VAL A 312 7.66 -12.50 -4.27
N PRO A 313 6.91 -13.39 -3.59
CA PRO A 313 5.79 -14.09 -4.20
C PRO A 313 4.78 -13.08 -4.72
N SER A 314 4.25 -13.33 -5.92
CA SER A 314 3.19 -12.54 -6.51
C SER A 314 2.33 -13.44 -7.38
N PHE A 315 1.09 -13.65 -6.95
CA PHE A 315 0.14 -14.56 -7.57
C PHE A 315 -1.15 -13.82 -7.88
N LEU A 316 -1.65 -13.95 -9.10
CA LEU A 316 -2.86 -13.28 -9.54
C LEU A 316 -3.82 -14.30 -10.14
N ARG A 317 -5.04 -14.34 -9.62
CA ARG A 317 -6.11 -15.23 -10.03
C ARG A 317 -7.29 -14.44 -10.56
N TRP A 318 -7.68 -14.71 -11.80
CA TRP A 318 -8.88 -14.16 -12.42
C TRP A 318 -9.46 -15.15 -13.44
N PRO A 319 -10.32 -16.09 -13.00
CA PRO A 319 -10.73 -17.23 -13.83
C PRO A 319 -11.36 -16.86 -15.18
N ALA A 320 -12.10 -15.75 -15.25
CA ALA A 320 -12.71 -15.30 -16.51
C ALA A 320 -11.70 -14.78 -17.55
N LYS A 321 -10.43 -14.52 -17.18
CA LYS A 321 -9.46 -13.85 -18.05
C LYS A 321 -8.09 -14.50 -18.11
N ILE A 322 -7.72 -15.29 -17.10
CA ILE A 322 -6.36 -15.82 -16.95
C ILE A 322 -6.41 -17.33 -17.01
N GLN A 323 -5.54 -17.88 -17.85
CA GLN A 323 -5.33 -19.31 -17.95
C GLN A 323 -4.72 -19.84 -16.65
N PRO A 324 -5.34 -20.84 -15.99
CA PRO A 324 -4.79 -21.49 -14.81
C PRO A 324 -3.39 -22.07 -15.05
N GLY A 325 -2.53 -22.01 -14.05
CA GLY A 325 -1.19 -22.59 -14.07
C GLY A 325 -0.17 -21.79 -14.88
N THR A 326 -0.50 -20.56 -15.25
CA THR A 326 0.41 -19.70 -16.03
C THR A 326 1.62 -19.33 -15.16
N LYS A 327 2.82 -19.41 -15.73
CA LYS A 327 4.04 -18.87 -15.14
C LYS A 327 4.58 -17.76 -16.02
N ASP A 328 4.68 -16.58 -15.45
CA ASP A 328 5.22 -15.42 -16.14
C ASP A 328 6.64 -15.12 -15.63
N ALA A 329 7.60 -15.10 -16.55
CA ALA A 329 9.01 -14.88 -16.27
C ALA A 329 9.49 -13.46 -16.59
N ARG A 330 8.59 -12.57 -17.05
CA ARG A 330 8.92 -11.15 -17.21
C ARG A 330 9.30 -10.54 -15.87
N ILE A 331 10.20 -9.57 -15.87
CA ILE A 331 10.38 -8.73 -14.69
C ILE A 331 9.15 -7.83 -14.50
N ALA A 332 8.65 -7.77 -13.28
CA ALA A 332 7.50 -6.95 -12.89
C ALA A 332 7.73 -6.37 -11.50
N ALA A 333 7.04 -5.28 -11.17
CA ALA A 333 7.16 -4.66 -9.86
C ALA A 333 5.82 -4.15 -9.33
N HIS A 334 5.77 -3.92 -8.02
CA HIS A 334 4.66 -3.31 -7.31
C HIS A 334 4.11 -2.00 -7.93
N ILE A 335 4.95 -1.19 -8.61
CA ILE A 335 4.48 0.00 -9.36
C ILE A 335 3.53 -0.37 -10.52
N ASP A 336 3.58 -1.61 -11.01
CA ASP A 336 2.72 -2.11 -12.09
C ASP A 336 1.30 -2.43 -11.59
N PHE A 337 1.05 -2.45 -10.28
CA PHE A 337 -0.25 -2.77 -9.70
C PHE A 337 -1.35 -1.79 -10.13
N LEU A 338 -1.18 -0.49 -9.85
CA LEU A 338 -2.17 0.53 -10.20
C LEU A 338 -2.55 0.46 -11.70
N PRO A 339 -1.61 0.56 -12.67
CA PRO A 339 -1.99 0.54 -14.07
C PRO A 339 -2.64 -0.78 -14.49
N THR A 340 -2.23 -1.92 -13.93
CA THR A 340 -2.87 -3.23 -14.20
C THR A 340 -4.31 -3.27 -13.70
N VAL A 341 -4.57 -2.77 -12.49
CA VAL A 341 -5.91 -2.76 -11.89
C VAL A 341 -6.83 -1.79 -12.63
N LEU A 342 -6.33 -0.60 -12.98
CA LEU A 342 -7.12 0.38 -13.74
C LEU A 342 -7.48 -0.15 -15.13
N ASP A 343 -6.53 -0.78 -15.83
CA ASP A 343 -6.76 -1.45 -17.12
C ASP A 343 -7.80 -2.57 -17.00
N ALA A 344 -7.64 -3.46 -16.01
CA ALA A 344 -8.60 -4.54 -15.71
C ALA A 344 -10.03 -4.03 -15.47
N CYS A 345 -10.16 -2.86 -14.85
CA CYS A 345 -11.45 -2.25 -14.49
C CYS A 345 -12.02 -1.32 -15.57
N GLY A 346 -11.26 -1.07 -16.65
CA GLY A 346 -11.62 -0.08 -17.67
C GLY A 346 -11.70 1.34 -17.11
N VAL A 347 -10.81 1.69 -16.18
CA VAL A 347 -10.68 3.01 -15.56
C VAL A 347 -9.44 3.69 -16.13
N PRO A 348 -9.52 4.93 -16.63
CA PRO A 348 -8.35 5.63 -17.14
C PRO A 348 -7.36 5.97 -16.00
N PRO A 349 -6.05 5.97 -16.25
CA PRO A 349 -5.07 6.41 -15.27
C PRO A 349 -5.23 7.91 -14.94
N PRO A 350 -4.77 8.36 -13.77
CA PRO A 350 -4.73 9.79 -13.43
C PRO A 350 -3.97 10.59 -14.50
N LYS A 351 -4.52 11.72 -14.93
CA LYS A 351 -3.93 12.52 -16.02
C LYS A 351 -2.73 13.35 -15.58
N ASP A 352 -2.78 13.87 -14.35
CA ASP A 352 -1.82 14.86 -13.85
C ASP A 352 -0.63 14.22 -13.10
N HIS A 353 -0.58 12.88 -13.05
CA HIS A 353 0.50 12.14 -12.39
C HIS A 353 1.16 11.20 -13.39
N LYS A 354 2.47 11.35 -13.59
CA LYS A 354 3.27 10.39 -14.35
C LYS A 354 3.18 9.03 -13.65
N ILE A 355 2.73 7.98 -14.33
CA ILE A 355 2.77 6.61 -13.81
C ILE A 355 4.07 5.95 -14.28
N ASP A 356 4.83 5.37 -13.36
CA ASP A 356 6.11 4.68 -13.66
C ASP A 356 5.89 3.21 -14.03
N GLY A 357 4.81 2.61 -13.50
CA GLY A 357 4.41 1.24 -13.80
C GLY A 357 3.77 1.05 -15.17
N ARG A 358 3.56 -0.22 -15.54
CA ARG A 358 2.88 -0.64 -16.77
C ARG A 358 1.85 -1.71 -16.46
N SER A 359 0.74 -1.75 -17.21
CA SER A 359 -0.24 -2.84 -17.05
C SER A 359 0.38 -4.19 -17.42
N LEU A 360 0.27 -5.17 -16.53
CA LEU A 360 0.73 -6.55 -16.77
C LEU A 360 -0.26 -7.35 -17.63
N LEU A 361 -1.42 -6.79 -17.95
CA LEU A 361 -2.33 -7.37 -18.95
C LEU A 361 -1.85 -7.14 -20.39
N ALA A 362 -0.98 -6.15 -20.58
CA ALA A 362 -0.33 -5.90 -21.86
C ALA A 362 0.80 -6.93 -22.12
N PRO A 363 1.20 -7.13 -23.40
CA PRO A 363 2.38 -7.91 -23.73
C PRO A 363 3.64 -7.40 -23.01
N PRO A 364 4.58 -8.29 -22.63
CA PRO A 364 5.84 -7.89 -22.03
C PRO A 364 6.64 -6.97 -22.96
N VAL A 365 7.29 -5.96 -22.38
CA VAL A 365 8.18 -5.04 -23.08
C VAL A 365 9.45 -4.90 -22.24
N GLU A 366 10.61 -4.92 -22.90
CA GLU A 366 11.91 -4.73 -22.25
C GLU A 366 11.91 -3.42 -21.44
N ARG A 367 12.47 -3.48 -20.22
CA ARG A 367 12.57 -2.35 -19.30
C ARG A 367 13.70 -2.54 -18.31
N SER A 368 14.03 -1.46 -17.62
CA SER A 368 14.77 -1.49 -16.37
C SER A 368 13.81 -1.21 -15.21
N LEU A 369 14.04 -1.89 -14.09
CA LEU A 369 13.38 -1.66 -12.80
C LEU A 369 14.41 -1.17 -11.79
N TYR A 370 13.99 -0.34 -10.86
CA TYR A 370 14.88 0.35 -9.93
C TYR A 370 14.38 0.21 -8.51
N PHE A 371 15.29 -0.06 -7.59
CA PHE A 371 14.97 -0.25 -6.18
C PHE A 371 16.02 0.46 -5.35
N GLN A 372 15.61 1.26 -4.38
CA GLN A 372 16.55 1.92 -3.49
C GLN A 372 15.88 2.26 -2.18
N TRP A 373 16.62 2.06 -1.10
CA TRP A 373 16.23 2.54 0.21
C TRP A 373 17.43 2.54 1.14
N HIS A 374 17.54 3.55 2.00
CA HIS A 374 18.35 3.47 3.21
C HIS A 374 17.72 4.37 4.27
N ARG A 375 18.16 4.22 5.52
CA ARG A 375 17.79 5.14 6.60
C ARG A 375 18.38 6.53 6.33
N GLY A 376 17.55 7.57 6.47
CA GLY A 376 17.98 8.97 6.29
C GLY A 376 16.83 9.86 5.83
N ASP A 377 17.02 11.18 5.92
CA ASP A 377 16.03 12.18 5.49
C ASP A 377 16.00 12.42 3.99
N ALA A 378 17.07 12.04 3.30
CA ALA A 378 17.17 12.11 1.86
C ALA A 378 17.87 10.85 1.35
N PRO A 379 17.49 10.32 0.18
CA PRO A 379 18.23 9.27 -0.48
C PRO A 379 19.58 9.78 -0.99
N GLU A 380 20.58 8.92 -0.93
CA GLU A 380 21.96 9.12 -1.39
C GLU A 380 22.19 8.22 -2.61
N ALA A 381 22.63 8.81 -3.73
CA ALA A 381 22.84 8.06 -4.96
C ALA A 381 23.77 6.86 -4.75
N PHE A 382 23.45 5.73 -5.38
CA PHE A 382 24.13 4.42 -5.28
C PHE A 382 24.14 3.76 -3.90
N ARG A 383 23.55 4.39 -2.88
CA ARG A 383 23.45 3.81 -1.55
C ARG A 383 22.30 2.81 -1.51
N ASN A 384 22.64 1.54 -1.32
CA ASN A 384 21.70 0.43 -1.11
C ASN A 384 20.59 0.38 -2.19
N CYS A 385 21.03 0.25 -3.45
CA CYS A 385 20.16 0.31 -4.63
C CYS A 385 20.34 -0.89 -5.56
N ALA A 386 19.40 -1.09 -6.48
CA ALA A 386 19.51 -2.04 -7.58
C ALA A 386 18.92 -1.49 -8.88
N VAL A 387 19.55 -1.86 -10.01
CA VAL A 387 18.97 -1.75 -11.36
C VAL A 387 18.79 -3.15 -11.90
N LEU A 388 17.57 -3.50 -12.25
CA LEU A 388 17.21 -4.83 -12.74
C LEU A 388 16.74 -4.75 -14.20
N THR A 389 17.27 -5.63 -15.04
CA THR A 389 16.81 -5.90 -16.40
C THR A 389 16.41 -7.38 -16.54
N ASP A 390 16.00 -7.81 -17.73
CA ASP A 390 15.66 -9.22 -17.96
C ASP A 390 16.83 -10.16 -17.68
N ARG A 391 18.08 -9.72 -17.85
CA ARG A 391 19.27 -10.55 -17.60
C ARG A 391 20.13 -10.05 -16.44
N TRP A 392 20.45 -8.76 -16.46
CA TRP A 392 21.46 -8.18 -15.59
C TRP A 392 20.84 -7.49 -14.39
N LYS A 393 21.55 -7.56 -13.26
CA LYS A 393 21.28 -6.77 -12.07
C LYS A 393 22.53 -6.06 -11.59
N LEU A 394 22.47 -4.73 -11.52
CA LEU A 394 23.47 -3.90 -10.84
C LEU A 394 23.04 -3.71 -9.39
N VAL A 395 23.95 -3.83 -8.42
CA VAL A 395 23.68 -3.62 -6.99
C VAL A 395 24.66 -2.60 -6.42
N GLY A 396 24.14 -1.49 -5.91
CA GLY A 396 24.91 -0.49 -5.15
C GLY A 396 24.91 -0.81 -3.66
N THR A 397 26.06 -0.68 -3.01
CA THR A 397 26.22 -0.93 -1.56
C THR A 397 26.94 0.25 -0.90
N ASP A 398 26.75 0.42 0.41
CA ASP A 398 27.34 1.52 1.22
C ASP A 398 28.89 1.54 1.23
N LYS A 399 29.58 0.56 0.61
CA LYS A 399 30.99 0.29 0.89
C LYS A 399 31.90 0.16 -0.35
N ARG A 400 31.39 0.07 -1.59
CA ARG A 400 32.19 -0.25 -2.80
C ARG A 400 31.56 0.24 -4.11
N GLU A 401 32.35 0.17 -5.19
CA GLU A 401 31.85 0.17 -6.58
C GLU A 401 30.70 -0.85 -6.74
N PRO A 402 29.67 -0.55 -7.55
CA PRO A 402 28.54 -1.44 -7.74
C PRO A 402 28.91 -2.85 -8.22
N GLU A 403 28.18 -3.84 -7.73
CA GLU A 403 28.29 -5.25 -8.12
C GLU A 403 27.37 -5.53 -9.33
N LEU A 404 27.75 -6.47 -10.21
CA LEU A 404 26.94 -6.85 -11.38
C LEU A 404 26.71 -8.36 -11.41
N TYR A 405 25.47 -8.78 -11.64
CA TYR A 405 25.06 -10.18 -11.64
C TYR A 405 24.26 -10.57 -12.90
N ASP A 406 24.50 -11.78 -13.42
CA ASP A 406 23.73 -12.42 -14.50
C ASP A 406 22.66 -13.33 -13.91
N LEU A 407 21.48 -12.79 -13.60
CA LEU A 407 20.47 -13.46 -12.77
C LEU A 407 19.94 -14.79 -13.31
N PRO A 408 19.73 -15.00 -14.62
CA PRO A 408 19.33 -16.31 -15.14
C PRO A 408 20.33 -17.42 -14.81
N ASN A 409 21.62 -17.10 -14.70
CA ASN A 409 22.70 -18.05 -14.44
C ASN A 409 23.18 -18.03 -12.97
N ASP A 410 22.90 -16.96 -12.24
CA ASP A 410 23.30 -16.75 -10.85
C ASP A 410 22.18 -16.08 -10.03
N PRO A 411 21.06 -16.78 -9.79
CA PRO A 411 19.93 -16.23 -9.02
C PRO A 411 20.26 -15.95 -7.56
N GLY A 412 21.35 -16.53 -7.04
CA GLY A 412 21.85 -16.30 -5.69
C GLY A 412 22.82 -15.12 -5.56
N GLU A 413 23.12 -14.41 -6.66
CA GLU A 413 24.01 -13.24 -6.68
C GLU A 413 25.37 -13.53 -6.03
N SER A 414 25.98 -14.65 -6.40
CA SER A 414 27.20 -15.19 -5.82
C SER A 414 28.46 -14.76 -6.56
N LYS A 415 28.38 -14.45 -7.86
CA LYS A 415 29.52 -14.12 -8.72
C LYS A 415 29.40 -12.70 -9.26
N ASN A 416 30.15 -11.77 -8.69
CA ASN A 416 30.23 -10.40 -9.20
C ASN A 416 30.99 -10.36 -10.53
N LEU A 417 30.31 -9.89 -11.58
CA LEU A 417 30.80 -9.77 -12.96
C LEU A 417 31.19 -8.35 -13.35
N ALA A 418 31.16 -7.36 -12.44
CA ALA A 418 31.38 -5.95 -12.79
C ALA A 418 32.75 -5.70 -13.46
N ALA A 419 33.80 -6.40 -13.00
CA ALA A 419 35.13 -6.33 -13.61
C ALA A 419 35.23 -7.05 -14.96
N ALA A 420 34.46 -8.12 -15.15
CA ALA A 420 34.43 -8.91 -16.39
C ALA A 420 33.56 -8.25 -17.47
N GLU A 421 32.50 -7.54 -17.08
CA GLU A 421 31.50 -6.92 -17.96
C GLU A 421 31.37 -5.40 -17.70
N PRO A 422 32.47 -4.62 -17.79
CA PRO A 422 32.49 -3.23 -17.37
C PRO A 422 31.60 -2.31 -18.24
N ALA A 423 31.36 -2.68 -19.50
CA ALA A 423 30.46 -1.94 -20.38
C ALA A 423 28.99 -2.04 -19.91
N ILE A 424 28.56 -3.22 -19.46
CA ILE A 424 27.22 -3.44 -18.92
C ILE A 424 27.07 -2.70 -17.58
N ALA A 425 28.05 -2.81 -16.70
CA ALA A 425 28.04 -2.09 -15.43
C ALA A 425 27.89 -0.57 -15.64
N ARG A 426 28.67 0.03 -16.55
CA ARG A 426 28.53 1.45 -16.91
C ARG A 426 27.17 1.81 -17.50
N LYS A 427 26.60 0.97 -18.37
CA LYS A 427 25.26 1.18 -18.94
C LYS A 427 24.20 1.24 -17.84
N LEU A 428 24.19 0.26 -16.94
CA LEU A 428 23.22 0.21 -15.85
C LEU A 428 23.42 1.36 -14.85
N ARG A 429 24.67 1.78 -14.61
CA ARG A 429 24.98 2.96 -13.81
C ARG A 429 24.37 4.22 -14.41
N TYR A 430 24.55 4.45 -15.70
CA TYR A 430 23.94 5.59 -16.40
C TYR A 430 22.41 5.57 -16.35
N GLN A 431 21.81 4.38 -16.51
CA GLN A 431 20.36 4.21 -16.37
C GLN A 431 19.88 4.52 -14.95
N TYR A 432 20.64 4.15 -13.93
CA TYR A 432 20.35 4.52 -12.54
C TYR A 432 20.40 6.03 -12.34
N ASP A 433 21.46 6.70 -12.79
CA ASP A 433 21.61 8.14 -12.62
C ASP A 433 20.43 8.91 -13.26
N ALA A 434 20.03 8.49 -14.47
CA ALA A 434 18.87 9.06 -15.15
C ALA A 434 17.57 8.83 -14.38
N TRP A 435 17.35 7.62 -13.87
CA TRP A 435 16.17 7.31 -13.05
C TRP A 435 16.17 8.10 -11.74
N PHE A 436 17.29 8.12 -11.02
CA PHE A 436 17.42 8.79 -9.73
C PHE A 436 17.18 10.29 -9.87
N ALA A 437 17.75 10.93 -10.90
CA ALA A 437 17.48 12.34 -11.21
C ALA A 437 15.98 12.59 -11.51
N ASP A 438 15.35 11.70 -12.28
CA ASP A 438 13.94 11.82 -12.69
C ASP A 438 12.95 11.66 -11.51
N VAL A 439 13.13 10.64 -10.66
CA VAL A 439 12.24 10.42 -9.50
C VAL A 439 12.45 11.42 -8.36
N SER A 440 13.57 12.12 -8.37
CA SER A 440 13.93 13.14 -7.38
C SER A 440 13.57 14.57 -7.81
N ALA A 441 13.07 14.75 -9.04
CA ALA A 441 12.86 16.07 -9.63
C ALA A 441 11.53 16.74 -9.24
N GLU A 442 10.50 15.98 -8.87
CA GLU A 442 9.15 16.53 -8.65
C GLU A 442 9.03 17.27 -7.32
N ARG A 443 9.59 16.68 -6.26
CA ARG A 443 9.50 17.20 -4.91
C ARG A 443 10.79 16.89 -4.16
N GLY A 444 11.13 17.75 -3.20
CA GLY A 444 12.13 17.41 -2.20
C GLY A 444 11.64 16.29 -1.28
N TYR A 445 12.50 15.87 -0.35
CA TYR A 445 12.23 14.75 0.56
C TYR A 445 11.58 15.17 1.89
N ALA A 446 11.07 16.39 1.97
CA ALA A 446 10.36 16.86 3.15
C ALA A 446 9.02 16.09 3.28
N PRO A 447 8.67 15.65 4.50
CA PRO A 447 7.42 14.96 4.72
C PRO A 447 6.22 15.91 4.50
N PRO A 448 5.04 15.39 4.16
CA PRO A 448 3.81 16.17 4.22
C PRO A 448 3.51 16.61 5.66
N ARG A 449 2.70 17.67 5.79
CA ARG A 449 2.31 18.22 7.10
C ARG A 449 0.98 17.64 7.58
N ILE A 450 0.91 17.34 8.87
CA ILE A 450 -0.32 16.89 9.53
C ILE A 450 -1.22 18.09 9.82
N PHE A 451 -2.48 18.03 9.42
CA PHE A 451 -3.41 19.15 9.60
C PHE A 451 -4.06 19.09 10.98
N VAL A 452 -4.00 20.21 11.71
CA VAL A 452 -4.61 20.32 13.04
C VAL A 452 -5.65 21.43 13.08
N GLY A 453 -6.68 21.25 13.91
CA GLY A 453 -7.78 22.20 14.02
C GLY A 453 -8.79 22.13 12.87
N THR A 454 -8.92 20.97 12.22
CA THR A 454 -9.96 20.74 11.21
C THR A 454 -11.12 19.93 11.80
N PRO A 455 -12.33 19.97 11.21
CA PRO A 455 -13.40 19.05 11.59
C PRO A 455 -13.18 17.61 11.09
N HIS A 456 -12.21 17.37 10.20
CA HIS A 456 -11.93 16.05 9.63
C HIS A 456 -11.19 15.11 10.60
N GLU A 457 -10.51 15.68 11.59
CA GLU A 457 -9.88 14.95 12.69
C GLU A 457 -9.84 15.82 13.94
N ASN A 458 -10.64 15.44 14.94
CA ASN A 458 -10.63 16.08 16.26
C ASN A 458 -11.09 15.05 17.32
N PRO A 459 -10.24 14.69 18.31
CA PRO A 459 -8.87 15.17 18.49
C PRO A 459 -7.91 14.61 17.42
N VAL A 460 -6.80 15.31 17.18
CA VAL A 460 -5.64 14.79 16.44
C VAL A 460 -4.68 14.14 17.42
N ILE A 461 -4.28 12.89 17.17
CA ILE A 461 -3.30 12.17 17.99
C ILE A 461 -1.99 12.05 17.21
N LEU A 462 -0.96 12.73 17.69
CA LEU A 462 0.38 12.74 17.13
C LEU A 462 1.28 11.77 17.93
N SER A 463 1.98 10.88 17.24
CA SER A 463 2.83 9.84 17.87
C SER A 463 4.29 9.90 17.41
N ARG A 464 5.22 9.32 18.18
CA ARG A 464 6.65 9.35 17.79
C ARG A 464 6.96 8.67 16.43
N GLN A 465 5.99 8.00 15.82
CA GLN A 465 6.06 7.55 14.42
C GLN A 465 6.40 8.70 13.47
N ASP A 466 5.88 9.90 13.71
CA ASP A 466 5.94 11.03 12.78
C ASP A 466 6.87 12.16 13.24
N TRP A 467 7.72 11.87 14.23
CA TRP A 467 8.71 12.82 14.73
C TRP A 467 9.77 13.19 13.72
N ARG A 468 10.27 14.42 13.82
CA ARG A 468 11.34 15.00 13.02
C ARG A 468 12.38 15.67 13.91
N GLY A 469 13.57 15.88 13.37
CA GLY A 469 14.69 16.56 14.04
C GLY A 469 15.88 15.65 14.36
N PRO A 470 17.03 16.24 14.71
CA PRO A 470 18.31 15.52 14.83
C PRO A 470 18.38 14.56 16.02
N GLN A 471 17.55 14.76 17.06
CA GLN A 471 17.45 13.90 18.24
C GLN A 471 16.20 13.00 18.20
N ALA A 472 15.46 13.02 17.08
CA ALA A 472 14.23 12.26 16.95
C ALA A 472 14.57 10.77 16.92
N SER A 473 13.99 10.03 17.86
CA SER A 473 14.18 8.59 18.00
C SER A 473 12.96 7.97 18.66
N TRP A 474 12.73 6.70 18.40
CA TRP A 474 11.71 5.91 19.10
C TRP A 474 12.13 5.54 20.53
N ASN A 475 13.40 5.76 20.88
CA ASN A 475 13.94 5.48 22.21
C ASN A 475 13.28 6.34 23.30
N ALA A 476 13.34 5.88 24.55
CA ALA A 476 12.71 6.55 25.68
C ALA A 476 13.17 8.01 25.87
N ASP A 477 14.45 8.27 25.56
CA ASP A 477 15.13 9.57 25.64
C ASP A 477 15.03 10.43 24.38
N GLY A 478 14.37 9.94 23.33
CA GLY A 478 14.20 10.67 22.07
C GLY A 478 13.50 12.02 22.26
N LEU A 479 13.92 13.00 21.47
CA LEU A 479 13.35 14.35 21.43
C LEU A 479 13.14 14.76 19.97
N GLY A 480 11.90 15.02 19.60
CA GLY A 480 11.54 15.44 18.25
C GLY A 480 10.32 16.35 18.25
N HIS A 481 10.08 16.95 17.09
CA HIS A 481 8.90 17.75 16.82
C HIS A 481 8.03 17.09 15.74
N TYR A 482 6.81 17.58 15.59
CA TYR A 482 5.91 17.22 14.51
C TYR A 482 5.80 18.38 13.53
N GLU A 483 5.84 18.09 12.25
CA GLU A 483 5.57 19.07 11.21
C GLU A 483 4.06 19.12 10.95
N ILE A 484 3.42 20.19 11.43
CA ILE A 484 1.97 20.38 11.35
C ILE A 484 1.60 21.56 10.45
N ASP A 485 0.33 21.63 10.10
CA ASP A 485 -0.31 22.78 9.47
C ASP A 485 -1.58 23.14 10.25
N VAL A 486 -1.56 24.29 10.92
CA VAL A 486 -2.63 24.74 11.80
C VAL A 486 -3.72 25.40 10.95
N ARG A 487 -4.88 24.73 10.84
CA ARG A 487 -6.02 25.14 10.01
C ARG A 487 -7.12 25.88 10.76
N SER A 488 -6.86 26.27 12.01
CA SER A 488 -7.81 27.01 12.86
C SER A 488 -7.12 28.13 13.65
N THR A 489 -7.87 29.18 13.97
CA THR A 489 -7.46 30.26 14.89
C THR A 489 -8.02 30.05 16.31
N THR A 490 -8.72 28.95 16.57
CA THR A 490 -9.30 28.63 17.88
C THR A 490 -8.23 28.18 18.89
N THR A 491 -8.59 28.21 20.16
CA THR A 491 -7.77 27.59 21.22
C THR A 491 -7.81 26.06 21.15
N PHE A 492 -6.70 25.44 21.51
CA PHE A 492 -6.54 24.01 21.68
C PHE A 492 -6.43 23.64 23.16
N GLU A 493 -6.95 22.47 23.49
CA GLU A 493 -6.51 21.68 24.64
C GLU A 493 -5.46 20.70 24.13
N VAL A 494 -4.25 20.75 24.67
CA VAL A 494 -3.13 19.89 24.26
C VAL A 494 -2.76 18.97 25.42
N THR A 495 -2.97 17.67 25.24
CA THR A 495 -2.57 16.67 26.23
C THR A 495 -1.25 16.05 25.83
N LEU A 496 -0.24 16.14 26.69
CA LEU A 496 1.00 15.38 26.57
C LEU A 496 0.82 14.07 27.33
N ARG A 497 1.13 12.93 26.68
CA ARG A 497 1.13 11.61 27.32
C ARG A 497 2.54 11.05 27.37
N PHE A 498 2.92 10.40 28.46
CA PHE A 498 4.28 9.91 28.70
C PHE A 498 4.26 8.73 29.71
N PRO A 499 5.34 7.93 29.79
CA PRO A 499 5.49 6.95 30.87
C PRO A 499 5.42 7.61 32.26
N PRO A 500 5.04 6.88 33.33
CA PRO A 500 4.99 7.42 34.68
C PRO A 500 6.30 8.15 35.05
N THR A 501 6.18 9.41 35.48
CA THR A 501 7.35 10.18 35.91
C THR A 501 7.90 9.64 37.23
N THR A 502 9.21 9.52 37.37
CA THR A 502 9.85 9.04 38.61
C THR A 502 10.06 10.14 39.65
N GLN A 503 9.85 11.40 39.26
CA GLN A 503 10.06 12.61 40.05
C GLN A 503 9.20 13.74 39.45
N ASP A 504 9.08 14.86 40.15
CA ASP A 504 8.45 16.06 39.61
C ASP A 504 9.16 16.55 38.35
N ALA A 505 8.37 17.03 37.40
CA ALA A 505 8.82 17.48 36.10
C ALA A 505 8.08 18.76 35.68
N THR A 506 8.55 19.39 34.61
CA THR A 506 7.81 20.46 33.92
C THR A 506 7.50 20.00 32.51
N ALA A 507 6.22 19.95 32.14
CA ALA A 507 5.84 19.75 30.75
C ALA A 507 5.99 21.04 29.97
N ILE A 508 6.65 20.96 28.82
CA ILE A 508 6.93 22.09 27.94
C ILE A 508 6.33 21.78 26.57
N LEU A 509 5.43 22.65 26.11
CA LEU A 509 4.91 22.69 24.75
C LEU A 509 5.50 23.89 24.01
N THR A 510 6.06 23.66 22.83
CA THR A 510 6.52 24.73 21.94
C THR A 510 5.89 24.59 20.54
N CYS A 511 5.53 25.72 19.93
CA CYS A 511 5.05 25.79 18.54
C CYS A 511 5.27 27.20 17.97
N GLY A 512 6.30 27.40 17.14
CA GLY A 512 6.68 28.73 16.67
C GLY A 512 7.00 29.68 17.84
N SER A 513 6.29 30.79 17.94
CA SER A 513 6.42 31.75 19.06
C SER A 513 5.73 31.32 20.35
N VAL A 514 4.97 30.22 20.33
CA VAL A 514 4.21 29.73 21.49
C VAL A 514 5.12 28.86 22.34
N ARG A 515 5.18 29.16 23.64
CA ARG A 515 5.77 28.31 24.67
C ARG A 515 4.86 28.30 25.88
N GLN A 516 4.52 27.11 26.37
CA GLN A 516 3.74 26.96 27.59
C GLN A 516 4.34 25.87 28.46
N GLU A 517 4.39 26.13 29.76
CA GLU A 517 4.96 25.24 30.77
C GLU A 517 3.94 24.94 31.86
N VAL A 518 3.86 23.67 32.28
CA VAL A 518 2.94 23.22 33.32
C VAL A 518 3.67 22.24 34.25
N PRO A 519 3.57 22.38 35.59
CA PRO A 519 4.15 21.43 36.52
C PRO A 519 3.49 20.05 36.38
N VAL A 520 4.31 19.00 36.50
CA VAL A 520 3.91 17.60 36.42
C VAL A 520 4.39 16.88 37.68
N PRO A 521 3.49 16.42 38.56
CA PRO A 521 3.91 15.70 39.77
C PRO A 521 4.50 14.33 39.43
N ALA A 522 5.34 13.80 40.33
CA ALA A 522 5.81 12.42 40.28
C ALA A 522 4.63 11.42 40.14
N GLY A 523 4.81 10.38 39.34
CA GLY A 523 3.80 9.35 39.05
C GLY A 523 2.78 9.72 37.97
N ALA A 524 2.73 10.98 37.51
CA ALA A 524 1.85 11.37 36.43
C ALA A 524 2.23 10.69 35.10
N THR A 525 1.22 10.37 34.30
CA THR A 525 1.36 9.76 32.95
C THR A 525 0.85 10.67 31.84
N GLN A 526 0.24 11.79 32.20
CA GLN A 526 -0.27 12.79 31.29
C GLN A 526 -0.38 14.15 31.97
N VAL A 527 -0.44 15.21 31.17
CA VAL A 527 -0.75 16.57 31.60
C VAL A 527 -1.47 17.32 30.49
N VAL A 528 -2.39 18.21 30.86
CA VAL A 528 -3.22 18.97 29.94
C VAL A 528 -2.80 20.44 29.97
N LEU A 529 -2.48 20.99 28.80
CA LEU A 529 -2.27 22.41 28.59
C LEU A 529 -3.54 22.98 27.97
N SER A 530 -4.24 23.84 28.72
CA SER A 530 -5.50 24.46 28.30
C SER A 530 -5.28 25.79 27.60
N LYS A 531 -6.22 26.19 26.73
CA LYS A 531 -6.28 27.49 26.05
C LYS A 531 -5.04 27.82 25.20
N VAL A 532 -4.42 26.81 24.59
CA VAL A 532 -3.24 26.99 23.73
C VAL A 532 -3.67 27.65 22.42
N VAL A 533 -3.13 28.82 22.08
CA VAL A 533 -3.34 29.45 20.78
C VAL A 533 -2.12 29.14 19.91
N LEU A 534 -2.29 28.32 18.87
CA LEU A 534 -1.22 27.96 17.95
C LEU A 534 -1.17 28.95 16.76
N PRO A 535 0.02 29.30 16.23
CA PRO A 535 0.12 30.13 15.04
C PRO A 535 -0.49 29.42 13.83
N GLN A 536 -1.31 30.13 13.05
CA GLN A 536 -1.95 29.56 11.87
C GLN A 536 -0.92 29.23 10.78
N GLY A 537 -1.15 28.14 10.04
CA GLY A 537 -0.31 27.68 8.94
C GLY A 537 0.79 26.68 9.34
N PRO A 538 1.80 26.49 8.48
CA PRO A 538 2.90 25.56 8.73
C PRO A 538 3.67 25.88 10.02
N ALA A 539 3.78 24.91 10.92
CA ALA A 539 4.53 25.04 12.16
C ALA A 539 5.18 23.72 12.59
N ASN A 540 6.14 23.81 13.50
CA ASN A 540 6.73 22.65 14.17
C ASN A 540 6.28 22.67 15.63
N ILE A 541 5.55 21.63 16.05
CA ILE A 541 5.07 21.50 17.44
C ILE A 541 5.88 20.44 18.17
N GLU A 542 6.29 20.74 19.39
CA GLU A 542 7.06 19.84 20.24
C GLU A 542 6.45 19.80 21.64
N GLY A 543 6.22 18.59 22.15
CA GLY A 543 5.81 18.34 23.52
C GLY A 543 6.91 17.56 24.24
N SER A 544 7.31 18.01 25.42
CA SER A 544 8.44 17.43 26.16
C SER A 544 8.25 17.53 27.66
N LEU A 545 9.04 16.76 28.41
CA LEU A 545 9.19 16.84 29.86
C LEU A 545 10.61 17.27 30.22
N GLN A 546 10.72 18.32 31.03
CA GLN A 546 11.94 18.69 31.72
C GLN A 546 11.97 17.98 33.07
N LEU A 547 12.91 17.03 33.20
CA LEU A 547 13.28 16.36 34.44
C LEU A 547 14.59 16.99 34.96
N ALA A 548 14.93 16.81 36.24
CA ALA A 548 16.20 17.28 36.80
C ALA A 548 17.40 16.81 35.94
N GLY A 549 18.04 17.76 35.24
CA GLY A 549 19.21 17.52 34.39
C GLY A 549 18.94 16.96 32.99
N ARG A 550 17.70 16.65 32.59
CA ARG A 550 17.41 16.10 31.24
C ARG A 550 16.04 16.48 30.69
N ARG A 551 15.95 16.60 29.36
CA ARG A 551 14.70 16.83 28.64
C ARG A 551 14.39 15.63 27.76
N ILE A 552 13.16 15.13 27.82
CA ILE A 552 12.69 13.99 27.02
C ILE A 552 11.41 14.36 26.28
N GLY A 553 11.19 13.84 25.07
CA GLY A 553 9.95 14.10 24.33
C GLY A 553 8.75 13.37 24.94
N ALA A 554 7.55 13.93 24.79
CA ALA A 554 6.31 13.21 25.12
C ALA A 554 6.14 11.97 24.20
N HIS A 555 5.38 10.98 24.63
CA HIS A 555 5.08 9.81 23.80
C HIS A 555 3.98 10.10 22.78
N TYR A 556 2.95 10.86 23.19
CA TYR A 556 1.92 11.38 22.31
C TYR A 556 1.61 12.84 22.62
N LEU A 557 1.17 13.59 21.60
CA LEU A 557 0.39 14.80 21.77
C LEU A 557 -1.03 14.57 21.24
N GLU A 558 -2.03 14.87 22.06
CA GLU A 558 -3.43 14.92 21.65
C GLU A 558 -3.85 16.39 21.56
N LEU A 559 -4.20 16.85 20.35
CA LEU A 559 -4.66 18.22 20.11
C LEU A 559 -6.17 18.20 19.89
N ARG A 560 -6.91 18.86 20.78
CA ARG A 560 -8.36 18.96 20.71
C ARG A 560 -8.77 20.42 20.54
N THR A 561 -9.55 20.71 19.51
CA THR A 561 -10.28 21.98 19.40
C THR A 561 -11.62 21.86 20.10
N GLY A 562 -12.11 22.97 20.68
CA GLY A 562 -13.48 23.06 21.17
C GLY A 562 -14.49 22.71 20.07
N LYS A 563 -15.69 22.21 20.44
CA LYS A 563 -16.74 21.92 19.44
C LYS A 563 -16.93 23.17 18.55
N PRO A 564 -17.01 23.04 17.21
CA PRO A 564 -17.45 24.13 16.36
C PRO A 564 -18.79 24.63 16.91
N SER A 565 -18.94 25.94 17.10
CA SER A 565 -20.26 26.51 17.35
C SER A 565 -21.14 26.12 16.17
N ALA A 566 -22.23 25.38 16.43
CA ALA A 566 -23.23 25.13 15.41
C ALA A 566 -23.70 26.50 14.88
N LYS A 567 -23.42 26.77 13.61
CA LYS A 567 -24.04 27.85 12.86
C LYS A 567 -25.09 27.25 11.97
#